data_AF-A0A6A4NJ07-F1
#
_entry.id   AF-A0A6A4NJ07-F1
#
_cell.length_a   1.000
_cell.length_b   1.000
_cell.length_c   1.000
_cell.angle_alpha   90.00
_cell.angle_beta   90.00
_cell.angle_gamma   90.00
#
_symmetry.space_group_name_H-M   'P 1'
#
loop_
_entity.id
_entity.type
_entity.pdbx_description
1 polymer ?
#
loop_
_entity_poly.entity_id
_entity_poly.type
_entity_poly.pdbx_seq_one_letter_code
_entity_poly.pdbx_strand_id
1 'polypeptide(L)'
;MSNVTMLQLCCADSKTLKEEKREKLFGELKENDSIGWAFDVIDPRELSAKMLKKNKINLNEISHDSAMGLIDRVLKMGVLLTEVYIDTVGGAGKYEAKLSKVFPSIKFVIAEKADSLYPVVSGASIVAKVTRDRAVREWVFDETAENILRNFGSGYPAGILLTM
;
A
#
# COMPACT_ATOMS: atom_id res chain seq x y z
N MET A 1 13.54 -24.66 -11.98
CA MET A 1 12.99 -23.28 -11.98
C MET A 1 13.86 -22.46 -11.07
N SER A 2 14.39 -21.33 -11.52
CA SER A 2 15.27 -20.49 -10.73
C SER A 2 14.45 -19.84 -9.61
N ASN A 3 14.72 -20.18 -8.34
CA ASN A 3 14.07 -19.55 -7.19
C ASN A 3 14.55 -18.10 -7.09
N VAL A 4 13.85 -17.19 -7.78
CA VAL A 4 14.15 -15.76 -7.72
C VAL A 4 13.84 -15.29 -6.30
N THR A 5 14.85 -14.78 -5.61
CA THR A 5 14.72 -14.28 -4.23
C THR A 5 14.04 -12.92 -4.22
N MET A 6 13.41 -12.56 -3.09
CA MET A 6 12.86 -11.20 -2.86
C MET A 6 13.87 -10.08 -3.14
N LEU A 7 15.15 -10.34 -2.87
CA LEU A 7 16.26 -9.42 -3.19
C LEU A 7 16.43 -9.22 -4.69
N GLN A 8 16.22 -10.24 -5.51
CA GLN A 8 16.35 -10.13 -6.97
C GLN A 8 15.14 -9.46 -7.62
N LEU A 9 13.94 -9.62 -7.05
CA LEU A 9 12.70 -9.03 -7.57
C LEU A 9 12.55 -7.54 -7.22
N CYS A 10 13.00 -7.11 -6.03
CA CYS A 10 12.58 -5.83 -5.44
C CYS A 10 13.70 -4.79 -5.27
N CYS A 11 14.91 -5.02 -5.80
CA CYS A 11 16.06 -4.10 -5.71
C CYS A 11 15.96 -2.82 -6.58
N ALA A 12 14.82 -2.52 -7.20
CA ALA A 12 14.66 -1.34 -8.03
C ALA A 12 13.79 -0.30 -7.34
N ASP A 13 14.28 0.94 -7.25
CA ASP A 13 13.53 2.09 -6.73
C ASP A 13 12.18 2.20 -7.47
N SER A 14 11.10 1.80 -6.78
CA SER A 14 9.76 1.72 -7.34
C SER A 14 9.21 3.08 -7.81
N LYS A 15 9.83 4.20 -7.42
CA LYS A 15 9.47 5.56 -7.85
C LYS A 15 9.95 5.88 -9.26
N THR A 16 10.96 5.15 -9.76
CA THR A 16 11.48 5.29 -11.13
C THR A 16 10.94 4.23 -12.10
N LEU A 17 10.19 3.26 -11.60
CA LEU A 17 9.66 2.17 -12.41
C LEU A 17 8.42 2.61 -13.18
N LYS A 18 8.44 2.39 -14.50
CA LYS A 18 7.25 2.48 -15.36
C LYS A 18 6.20 1.47 -14.92
N GLU A 19 4.94 1.80 -15.18
CA GLU A 19 3.77 0.98 -14.85
C GLU A 19 3.88 -0.47 -15.36
N GLU A 20 4.22 -0.66 -16.63
CA GLU A 20 4.42 -1.99 -17.24
C GLU A 20 5.43 -2.85 -16.49
N LYS A 21 6.51 -2.23 -15.99
CA LYS A 21 7.54 -2.93 -15.22
C LYS A 21 7.04 -3.29 -13.83
N ARG A 22 6.25 -2.42 -13.18
CA ARG A 22 5.60 -2.73 -11.89
C ARG A 22 4.62 -3.90 -12.03
N GLU A 23 3.83 -3.91 -13.11
CA GLU A 23 2.91 -5.01 -13.44
C GLU A 23 3.64 -6.34 -13.65
N LYS A 24 4.74 -6.34 -14.42
CA LYS A 24 5.58 -7.52 -14.61
C LYS A 24 6.13 -8.05 -13.28
N LEU A 25 6.70 -7.17 -12.45
CA LEU A 25 7.24 -7.54 -11.14
C LEU A 25 6.17 -8.08 -10.21
N PHE A 26 4.96 -7.51 -10.22
CA PHE A 26 3.85 -8.05 -9.44
C PHE A 26 3.40 -9.42 -9.97
N GLY A 27 3.46 -9.65 -11.28
CA GLY A 27 3.30 -10.96 -11.90
C GLY A 27 4.30 -11.98 -11.35
N GLU A 28 5.60 -11.66 -11.41
CA GLU A 28 6.68 -12.53 -10.91
C GLU A 28 6.57 -12.80 -9.41
N LEU A 29 6.10 -11.83 -8.62
CA LEU A 29 5.84 -12.00 -7.18
C LEU A 29 4.74 -13.02 -6.93
N LYS A 30 3.67 -13.01 -7.73
CA LYS A 30 2.53 -13.94 -7.59
C LYS A 30 2.87 -15.38 -7.96
N GLU A 31 3.78 -15.59 -8.90
CA GLU A 31 4.24 -16.93 -9.31
C GLU A 31 5.22 -17.56 -8.29
N ASN A 32 5.61 -16.83 -7.26
CA ASN A 32 6.53 -17.31 -6.25
C ASN A 32 5.79 -17.84 -5.01
N ASP A 33 5.74 -19.17 -4.87
CA ASP A 33 5.07 -19.85 -3.76
C ASP A 33 5.61 -19.49 -2.36
N SER A 34 6.83 -18.94 -2.28
CA SER A 34 7.44 -18.52 -1.02
C SER A 34 7.06 -17.10 -0.59
N ILE A 35 6.31 -16.36 -1.42
CA ILE A 35 5.96 -14.96 -1.17
C ILE A 35 4.44 -14.80 -1.05
N GLY A 36 3.98 -14.49 0.16
CA GLY A 36 2.61 -14.04 0.39
C GLY A 36 2.45 -12.54 0.17
N TRP A 37 1.28 -12.12 -0.29
CA TRP A 37 0.92 -10.71 -0.42
C TRP A 37 -0.53 -10.46 -0.02
N ALA A 38 -0.79 -9.26 0.48
CA ALA A 38 -2.12 -8.76 0.80
C ALA A 38 -2.13 -7.24 0.63
N PHE A 39 -3.29 -6.69 0.32
CA PHE A 39 -3.53 -5.26 0.25
C PHE A 39 -4.90 -4.93 0.84
N ASP A 40 -5.09 -3.66 1.18
CA ASP A 40 -6.36 -3.08 1.60
C ASP A 40 -6.63 -1.84 0.74
N VAL A 41 -7.80 -1.78 0.10
CA VAL A 41 -8.21 -0.65 -0.74
C VAL A 41 -9.28 0.12 0.02
N ILE A 42 -8.93 1.33 0.44
CA ILE A 42 -9.84 2.22 1.15
C ILE A 42 -10.62 3.05 0.14
N ASP A 43 -11.94 2.89 0.14
CA ASP A 43 -12.83 3.61 -0.76
C ASP A 43 -12.78 5.14 -0.46
N PRO A 44 -12.73 6.02 -1.48
CA PRO A 44 -12.72 7.47 -1.27
C PRO A 44 -13.97 7.99 -0.51
N ARG A 45 -15.12 7.31 -0.63
CA ARG A 45 -16.34 7.61 0.12
C ARG A 45 -16.18 7.29 1.61
N GLU A 46 -15.58 6.13 1.92
CA GLU A 46 -15.26 5.75 3.29
C GLU A 46 -14.24 6.71 3.91
N LEU A 47 -13.20 7.06 3.15
CA LEU A 47 -12.19 8.03 3.57
C LEU A 47 -12.83 9.38 3.92
N SER A 48 -13.69 9.89 3.04
CA SER A 48 -14.43 11.14 3.24
C SER A 48 -15.35 11.06 4.47
N ALA A 49 -16.09 9.96 4.61
CA ALA A 49 -16.99 9.76 5.76
C ALA A 49 -16.23 9.73 7.09
N LYS A 50 -15.07 9.06 7.16
CA LYS A 50 -14.22 8.99 8.37
C LYS A 50 -13.60 10.34 8.72
N MET A 51 -13.20 11.15 7.74
CA MET A 51 -12.53 12.43 7.96
C MET A 51 -13.50 13.60 8.24
N LEU A 52 -14.74 13.52 7.75
CA LEU A 52 -15.74 14.60 7.88
C LEU A 52 -16.78 14.38 8.99
N LYS A 53 -16.78 13.24 9.66
CA LYS A 53 -17.67 12.97 10.81
C LYS A 53 -17.46 13.94 11.97
N LYS A 54 -18.46 14.06 12.86
CA LYS A 54 -18.43 14.92 14.06
C LYS A 54 -17.17 14.70 14.92
N ASN A 55 -16.84 13.44 15.19
CA ASN A 55 -15.60 13.04 15.86
C ASN A 55 -14.56 12.58 14.83
N LYS A 56 -13.89 13.54 14.19
CA LYS A 56 -13.01 13.33 13.03
C LYS A 56 -11.90 12.30 13.32
N ILE A 57 -11.68 11.38 12.39
CA ILE A 57 -10.46 10.56 12.34
C ILE A 57 -9.56 11.16 11.28
N ASN A 58 -8.29 11.38 11.60
CA ASN A 58 -7.32 11.92 10.65
C ASN A 58 -6.73 10.81 9.76
N LEU A 59 -6.10 11.21 8.65
CA LEU A 59 -5.56 10.26 7.67
C LEU A 59 -4.49 9.31 8.24
N ASN A 60 -3.66 9.78 9.18
CA ASN A 60 -2.63 8.95 9.81
C ASN A 60 -3.26 7.82 10.63
N GLU A 61 -4.33 8.13 11.37
CA GLU A 61 -5.05 7.12 12.15
C GLU A 61 -5.72 6.09 11.24
N ILE A 62 -6.38 6.52 10.15
CA ILE A 62 -6.96 5.62 9.14
C ILE A 62 -5.87 4.70 8.54
N SER A 63 -4.72 5.28 8.17
CA SER A 63 -3.59 4.55 7.60
C SER A 63 -3.01 3.52 8.57
N HIS A 64 -2.79 3.91 9.84
CA HIS A 64 -2.30 2.99 10.87
C HIS A 64 -3.29 1.85 11.13
N ASP A 65 -4.59 2.14 11.16
CA ASP A 65 -5.59 1.12 11.44
C ASP A 65 -5.71 0.10 10.29
N SER A 66 -5.60 0.55 9.03
CA SER A 66 -5.52 -0.34 7.86
C SER A 66 -4.27 -1.23 7.91
N ALA A 67 -3.09 -0.65 8.21
CA ALA A 67 -1.86 -1.42 8.36
C ALA A 67 -1.94 -2.47 9.50
N MET A 68 -2.51 -2.10 10.65
CA MET A 68 -2.77 -3.04 11.74
C MET A 68 -3.75 -4.14 11.34
N GLY A 69 -4.79 -3.82 10.57
CA GLY A 69 -5.73 -4.80 10.02
C GLY A 69 -5.07 -5.82 9.10
N LEU A 70 -4.11 -5.39 8.27
CA LEU A 70 -3.32 -6.30 7.44
C LEU A 70 -2.43 -7.24 8.28
N ILE A 71 -1.78 -6.72 9.33
CA ILE A 71 -0.98 -7.53 10.25
C ILE A 71 -1.85 -8.57 10.95
N ASP A 72 -3.00 -8.15 11.50
CA ASP A 72 -3.95 -9.03 12.16
C ASP A 72 -4.50 -10.13 11.21
N ARG A 73 -4.79 -9.77 9.95
CA ARG A 73 -5.19 -10.74 8.92
C ARG A 73 -4.10 -11.80 8.69
N VAL A 74 -2.84 -11.39 8.57
CA VAL A 74 -1.71 -12.32 8.37
C VAL A 74 -1.55 -13.26 9.57
N LEU A 75 -1.65 -12.73 10.79
CA LEU A 75 -1.62 -13.56 12.01
C LEU A 75 -2.76 -14.58 12.04
N LYS A 76 -3.98 -14.17 11.67
CA LYS A 76 -5.17 -15.06 11.59
C LYS A 76 -5.04 -16.16 10.54
N MET A 77 -4.18 -15.98 9.54
CA MET A 77 -3.85 -17.03 8.57
C MET A 77 -2.89 -18.09 9.13
N GLY A 78 -2.41 -17.94 10.37
CA GLY A 78 -1.46 -18.86 10.99
C GLY A 78 0.00 -18.63 10.59
N VAL A 79 0.30 -17.50 9.95
CA VAL A 79 1.68 -17.14 9.59
C VAL A 79 2.45 -16.78 10.87
N LEU A 80 3.61 -17.42 11.06
CA LEU A 80 4.55 -17.07 12.14
C LEU A 80 5.24 -15.74 11.80
N LEU A 81 4.61 -14.63 12.18
CA LEU A 81 5.11 -13.28 11.93
C LEU A 81 5.99 -12.81 13.09
N THR A 82 7.28 -12.66 12.84
CA THR A 82 8.28 -12.27 13.86
C THR A 82 8.78 -10.83 13.71
N GLU A 83 8.82 -10.31 12.48
CA GLU A 83 9.33 -8.97 12.17
C GLU A 83 8.50 -8.30 11.07
N VAL A 84 8.26 -7.01 11.25
CA VAL A 84 7.48 -6.18 10.32
C VAL A 84 8.23 -4.88 10.03
N TYR A 85 8.41 -4.60 8.74
CA TYR A 85 9.08 -3.41 8.23
C TYR A 85 8.06 -2.46 7.61
N ILE A 86 8.07 -1.18 8.00
CA ILE A 86 7.07 -0.19 7.57
C ILE A 86 7.76 1.08 7.06
N ASP A 87 7.33 1.53 5.88
CA ASP A 87 7.66 2.86 5.35
C ASP A 87 6.75 3.93 5.98
N THR A 88 7.35 5.01 6.48
CA THR A 88 6.61 6.12 7.09
C THR A 88 6.97 7.46 6.43
N VAL A 89 6.02 8.39 6.46
CA VAL A 89 6.19 9.79 6.02
C VAL A 89 6.36 10.77 7.19
N GLY A 90 6.49 10.25 8.42
CA GLY A 90 6.66 11.04 9.64
C GLY A 90 7.28 10.25 10.79
N GLY A 91 7.31 10.84 11.99
CA GLY A 91 8.08 10.34 13.13
C GLY A 91 7.79 8.88 13.52
N ALA A 92 8.79 8.02 13.34
CA ALA A 92 8.72 6.57 13.57
C ALA A 92 8.34 6.17 15.01
N GLY A 93 8.88 6.86 16.02
CA GLY A 93 8.80 6.40 17.42
C GLY A 93 7.37 6.29 17.98
N LYS A 94 6.46 7.22 17.64
CA LYS A 94 5.06 7.13 18.10
C LYS A 94 4.33 5.97 17.44
N TYR A 95 4.63 5.69 16.17
CA TYR A 95 3.99 4.63 15.43
C TYR A 95 4.49 3.25 15.91
N GLU A 96 5.79 3.13 16.13
CA GLU A 96 6.41 1.93 16.68
C GLU A 96 5.84 1.62 18.06
N ALA A 97 5.76 2.60 18.96
CA ALA A 97 5.17 2.41 20.27
C ALA A 97 3.69 1.97 20.19
N LYS A 98 2.91 2.51 19.23
CA LYS A 98 1.52 2.08 19.00
C LYS A 98 1.47 0.61 18.59
N LEU A 99 2.28 0.21 17.60
CA LEU A 99 2.29 -1.14 17.07
C LEU A 99 2.82 -2.17 18.07
N SER A 100 3.93 -1.88 18.74
CA SER A 100 4.53 -2.76 19.75
C SER A 100 3.61 -2.96 20.96
N LYS A 101 2.73 -2.00 21.27
CA LYS A 101 1.69 -2.18 22.29
C LYS A 101 0.59 -3.15 21.87
N VAL A 102 0.20 -3.12 20.59
CA VAL A 102 -0.88 -3.96 20.04
C VAL A 102 -0.37 -5.37 19.72
N PHE A 103 0.86 -5.49 19.22
CA PHE A 103 1.49 -6.74 18.79
C PHE A 103 2.85 -6.95 19.51
N PRO A 104 2.85 -7.26 20.81
CA PRO A 104 4.08 -7.29 21.62
C PRO A 104 5.07 -8.40 21.23
N SER A 105 4.62 -9.42 20.50
CA SER A 105 5.47 -10.53 20.03
C SER A 105 6.16 -10.26 18.69
N ILE A 106 5.89 -9.13 18.05
CA ILE A 106 6.43 -8.76 16.74
C ILE A 106 7.46 -7.64 16.91
N LYS A 107 8.61 -7.80 16.28
CA LYS A 107 9.60 -6.72 16.16
C LYS A 107 9.20 -5.77 15.02
N PHE A 108 9.09 -4.49 15.33
CA PHE A 108 8.80 -3.46 14.32
C PHE A 108 10.05 -2.70 13.93
N VAL A 109 10.22 -2.48 12.64
CA VAL A 109 11.25 -1.60 12.06
C VAL A 109 10.52 -0.56 11.21
N ILE A 110 10.50 0.68 11.69
CA ILE A 110 9.81 1.78 11.01
C ILE A 110 10.84 2.81 10.58
N ALA A 111 10.92 3.06 9.27
CA ALA A 111 11.90 3.97 8.70
C ALA A 111 11.29 4.79 7.57
N GLU A 112 11.82 5.99 7.36
CA GLU A 112 11.54 6.77 6.16
C GLU A 112 12.28 6.17 4.97
N LYS A 113 11.65 6.13 3.79
CA LYS A 113 12.20 5.53 2.57
C LYS A 113 12.57 4.06 2.78
N ALA A 114 11.81 3.35 3.60
CA ALA A 114 12.05 1.94 3.90
C ALA A 114 11.93 1.07 2.64
N ASP A 115 11.15 1.52 1.65
CA ASP A 115 11.06 0.91 0.33
C ASP A 115 12.41 0.86 -0.42
N SER A 116 13.33 1.78 -0.10
CA SER A 116 14.66 1.84 -0.69
C SER A 116 15.71 1.06 0.13
N LEU A 117 15.37 0.69 1.36
CA LEU A 117 16.27 0.03 2.32
C LEU A 117 16.00 -1.47 2.44
N TYR A 118 14.74 -1.88 2.32
CA TYR A 118 14.28 -3.23 2.61
C TYR A 118 13.49 -3.82 1.42
N PRO A 119 13.95 -4.94 0.84
CA PRO A 119 13.29 -5.56 -0.31
C PRO A 119 11.81 -5.91 -0.06
N VAL A 120 11.46 -6.32 1.16
CA VAL A 120 10.07 -6.63 1.56
C VAL A 120 9.16 -5.40 1.49
N VAL A 121 9.68 -4.23 1.85
CA VAL A 121 8.93 -2.97 1.77
C VAL A 121 8.85 -2.50 0.33
N SER A 122 9.91 -2.68 -0.47
CA SER A 122 9.88 -2.43 -1.91
C SER A 122 8.82 -3.29 -2.62
N GLY A 123 8.75 -4.58 -2.31
CA GLY A 123 7.73 -5.49 -2.82
C GLY A 123 6.32 -5.04 -2.45
N ALA A 124 6.07 -4.72 -1.17
CA ALA A 124 4.78 -4.18 -0.73
C ALA A 124 4.42 -2.87 -1.47
N SER A 125 5.41 -2.01 -1.72
CA SER A 125 5.23 -0.76 -2.47
C SER A 125 4.83 -1.00 -3.92
N ILE A 126 5.36 -2.05 -4.58
CA ILE A 126 4.93 -2.48 -5.92
C ILE A 126 3.47 -2.95 -5.89
N VAL A 127 3.12 -3.83 -4.95
CA VAL A 127 1.74 -4.36 -4.81
C VAL A 127 0.74 -3.23 -4.61
N ALA A 128 1.02 -2.31 -3.69
CA ALA A 128 0.14 -1.17 -3.40
C ALA A 128 -0.05 -0.28 -4.63
N LYS A 129 1.04 0.03 -5.34
CA LYS A 129 1.05 0.87 -6.54
C LYS A 129 0.27 0.25 -7.70
N VAL A 130 0.50 -1.02 -8.00
CA VAL A 130 -0.20 -1.74 -9.07
C VAL A 130 -1.70 -1.82 -8.75
N THR A 131 -2.04 -2.13 -7.50
CA THR A 131 -3.43 -2.21 -7.03
C THR A 131 -4.13 -0.86 -7.18
N ARG A 132 -3.48 0.23 -6.78
CA ARG A 132 -4.00 1.60 -6.96
C ARG A 132 -4.24 1.91 -8.44
N ASP A 133 -3.23 1.70 -9.29
CA ASP A 133 -3.30 2.07 -10.71
C ASP A 133 -4.41 1.29 -11.44
N ARG A 134 -4.64 0.03 -11.06
CA ARG A 134 -5.78 -0.77 -11.54
C ARG A 134 -7.12 -0.27 -11.01
N ALA A 135 -7.24 -0.06 -9.69
CA ALA A 135 -8.48 0.40 -9.07
C ALA A 135 -8.96 1.76 -9.61
N VAL A 136 -8.01 2.65 -9.90
CA VAL A 136 -8.29 3.96 -10.49
C VAL A 136 -8.72 3.82 -11.96
N ARG A 137 -8.04 2.98 -12.75
CA ARG A 137 -8.38 2.76 -14.17
C ARG A 137 -9.73 2.09 -14.37
N GLU A 138 -10.05 1.14 -13.50
CA GLU A 138 -11.25 0.32 -13.55
C GLU A 138 -12.39 0.92 -12.70
N TRP A 139 -12.21 2.15 -12.20
CA TRP A 139 -13.18 2.79 -11.32
C TRP A 139 -14.54 2.95 -12.00
N VAL A 140 -15.57 2.41 -11.35
CA VAL A 140 -16.96 2.54 -11.78
C VAL A 140 -17.62 3.62 -10.92
N PHE A 141 -18.07 4.69 -11.57
CA PHE A 141 -18.80 5.78 -10.92
C PHE A 141 -20.24 5.35 -10.64
N ASP A 142 -20.73 5.63 -9.44
CA ASP A 142 -22.14 5.42 -9.08
C ASP A 142 -23.03 6.47 -9.76
N GLU A 143 -22.47 7.66 -10.01
CA GLU A 143 -23.18 8.75 -10.63
C GLU A 143 -23.53 8.43 -12.09
N THR A 144 -24.81 8.58 -12.43
CA THR A 144 -25.34 8.26 -13.77
C THR A 144 -25.43 9.48 -14.68
N ALA A 145 -24.87 10.62 -14.27
CA ALA A 145 -24.95 11.86 -15.05
C ALA A 145 -24.16 11.73 -16.36
N GLU A 146 -24.76 12.16 -17.47
CA GLU A 146 -24.21 11.97 -18.82
C GLU A 146 -22.89 12.74 -19.06
N ASN A 147 -22.61 13.77 -18.26
CA ASN A 147 -21.45 14.66 -18.43
C ASN A 147 -20.31 14.42 -17.42
N ILE A 148 -20.17 13.19 -16.89
CA ILE A 148 -19.06 12.87 -15.97
C ILE A 148 -17.77 12.74 -16.77
N LEU A 149 -16.81 13.63 -16.51
CA LEU A 149 -15.46 13.51 -17.04
C LEU A 149 -14.76 12.30 -16.39
N ARG A 150 -14.56 11.24 -17.18
CA ARG A 150 -13.90 10.00 -16.73
C ARG A 150 -12.38 10.02 -16.87
N ASN A 151 -11.82 11.06 -17.49
CA ASN A 151 -10.38 11.29 -17.52
C ASN A 151 -10.00 12.30 -16.44
N PHE A 152 -9.44 11.82 -15.33
CA PHE A 152 -9.01 12.64 -14.18
C PHE A 152 -7.48 12.63 -14.00
N GLY A 153 -6.74 12.19 -15.02
CA GLY A 153 -5.28 12.12 -15.00
C GLY A 153 -4.73 11.32 -13.81
N SER A 154 -3.79 11.89 -13.07
CA SER A 154 -3.13 11.23 -11.94
C SER A 154 -3.94 11.22 -10.64
N GLY A 155 -5.02 12.02 -10.57
CA GLY A 155 -5.82 12.23 -9.37
C GLY A 155 -5.15 13.04 -8.26
N TYR A 156 -3.94 13.58 -8.47
CA TYR A 156 -3.29 14.46 -7.49
C TYR A 156 -3.84 15.90 -7.60
N PRO A 157 -3.99 16.64 -6.48
CA PRO A 157 -4.50 18.02 -6.50
C PRO A 157 -3.65 19.00 -7.33
N ALA A 158 -2.35 18.73 -7.44
CA ALA A 158 -1.42 19.51 -8.24
C ALA A 158 -1.24 18.97 -9.68
N GLY A 159 -2.00 17.94 -10.08
CA GLY A 159 -1.91 17.33 -11.40
C GLY A 159 -2.57 18.20 -12.47
N ILE A 160 -1.88 18.39 -13.60
CA ILE A 160 -2.48 18.94 -14.82
C ILE A 160 -3.24 17.82 -15.52
N LEU A 161 -4.51 18.05 -15.86
CA LEU A 161 -5.23 17.22 -16.83
C LEU A 161 -4.49 17.38 -18.17
N LEU A 162 -3.79 16.34 -18.61
CA LEU A 162 -3.34 16.27 -19.99
C LEU A 162 -4.60 16.13 -20.85
N THR A 163 -5.09 17.26 -21.34
CA THR A 163 -6.03 17.32 -22.45
C THR A 163 -5.31 16.68 -23.65
N MET A 164 -5.82 15.55 -24.13
CA MET A 164 -5.46 15.03 -25.45
C MET A 164 -5.91 16.01 -26.53
#